data_AF-A0A382PKH6-F1
#
_entry.id   AF-A0A382PKH6-F1
#
_cell.length_a   1.000
_cell.length_b   1.000
_cell.length_c   1.000
_cell.angle_alpha   90.00
_cell.angle_beta   90.00
_cell.angle_gamma   90.00
#
_symmetry.space_group_name_H-M   'P 1'
#
loop_
_entity.id
_entity.type
_entity.pdbx_description
1 polymer ?
#
loop_
_entity_poly.entity_id
_entity_poly.type
_entity_poly.pdbx_seq_one_letter_code
_entity_poly.pdbx_strand_id
1 'polypeptide(L)'
;MTVTSPSTGSGIDARACAELWRRVQIRLTDGEPLATQGQFLAAIEAAYLEWKGKVPTPGVRRHLRHHVRQVNEERPETYLALGVQNAVQQAFAHGVQSLHWEVARVEQYGAASIRTFLHQEQVADYLVAHRLDAAHIDVHACVRHGMSWAKSNPRPKIANRKRQPTKAMLPQDACPTGSRVV
;
A
#
# COMPACT_ATOMS: atom_id res chain seq x y z
N MET A 1 -22.85 42.76 -36.97
CA MET A 1 -21.79 42.43 -35.99
C MET A 1 -22.41 41.47 -34.98
N THR A 2 -22.20 40.18 -35.16
CA THR A 2 -22.77 39.15 -34.29
C THR A 2 -21.80 38.96 -33.14
N VAL A 3 -22.18 39.43 -31.95
CA VAL A 3 -21.45 39.18 -30.71
C VAL A 3 -21.58 37.70 -30.40
N THR A 4 -20.53 36.93 -30.64
CA THR A 4 -20.44 35.53 -30.22
C THR A 4 -20.32 35.52 -28.71
N SER A 5 -21.43 35.26 -28.02
CA SER A 5 -21.44 35.00 -26.58
C SER A 5 -20.48 33.84 -26.27
N PRO A 6 -19.67 33.92 -25.20
CA PRO A 6 -18.88 32.78 -24.75
C PRO A 6 -19.86 31.71 -24.28
N SER A 7 -19.85 30.57 -24.96
CA SER A 7 -20.56 29.37 -24.54
C SER A 7 -20.14 29.04 -23.11
N THR A 8 -21.11 29.07 -22.21
CA THR A 8 -20.98 28.60 -20.83
C THR A 8 -20.93 27.07 -20.87
N GLY A 9 -19.82 26.54 -21.37
CA GLY A 9 -19.52 25.11 -21.34
C GLY A 9 -19.23 24.72 -19.91
N SER A 10 -20.16 24.01 -19.27
CA SER A 10 -20.06 23.44 -17.92
C SER A 10 -19.05 22.28 -17.84
N GLY A 11 -17.87 22.45 -18.43
CA GLY A 11 -16.83 21.45 -18.55
C GLY A 11 -15.46 22.06 -18.26
N ILE A 12 -14.61 21.28 -17.58
CA ILE A 12 -13.19 21.61 -17.46
C ILE A 12 -12.56 21.55 -18.85
N ASP A 13 -11.74 22.54 -19.21
CA ASP A 13 -11.01 22.52 -20.48
C ASP A 13 -9.86 21.49 -20.47
N ALA A 14 -9.39 21.10 -21.65
CA ALA A 14 -8.36 20.06 -21.79
C ALA A 14 -7.05 20.40 -21.06
N ARG A 15 -6.68 21.70 -20.98
CA ARG A 15 -5.47 22.15 -20.29
C ARG A 15 -5.61 21.96 -18.78
N ALA A 16 -6.77 22.28 -18.23
CA ALA A 16 -7.08 22.06 -16.84
C ALA A 16 -7.13 20.56 -16.51
N CYS A 17 -7.70 19.71 -17.36
CA CYS A 17 -7.61 18.25 -17.20
C CYS A 17 -6.15 17.77 -17.16
N ALA A 18 -5.30 18.22 -18.09
CA ALA A 18 -3.90 17.83 -18.14
C ALA A 18 -3.13 18.23 -16.86
N GLU A 19 -3.38 19.42 -16.31
CA GLU A 19 -2.75 19.85 -15.06
C GLU A 19 -3.20 19.00 -13.86
N LEU A 20 -4.48 18.61 -13.79
CA LEU A 20 -4.97 17.73 -12.72
C LEU A 20 -4.30 16.35 -12.80
N TRP A 21 -4.19 15.77 -14.00
CA TRP A 21 -3.49 14.51 -14.20
C TRP A 21 -2.00 14.60 -13.92
N ARG A 22 -1.35 15.72 -14.23
CA ARG A 22 0.05 15.97 -13.82
C ARG A 22 0.20 15.91 -12.30
N ARG A 23 -0.75 16.45 -11.55
CA ARG A 23 -0.74 16.40 -10.07
C ARG A 23 -1.01 15.00 -9.54
N VAL A 24 -1.92 14.25 -10.15
CA VAL A 24 -2.11 12.82 -9.85
C VAL A 24 -0.84 12.02 -10.15
N GLN A 25 -0.14 12.33 -11.25
CA GLN A 25 1.13 11.67 -11.56
C GLN A 25 2.19 11.91 -10.47
N ILE A 26 2.26 13.14 -9.92
CA ILE A 26 3.17 13.46 -8.81
C ILE A 26 2.82 12.59 -7.59
N ARG A 27 1.55 12.57 -7.20
CA ARG A 27 1.03 11.72 -6.11
C ARG A 27 1.36 10.24 -6.28
N LEU A 28 1.16 9.70 -7.48
CA LEU A 28 1.52 8.32 -7.82
C LEU A 28 3.04 8.08 -7.74
N THR A 29 3.83 9.04 -8.21
CA THR A 29 5.30 8.97 -8.12
C THR A 29 5.79 9.03 -6.67
N ASP A 30 5.07 9.76 -5.82
CA ASP A 30 5.32 9.84 -4.37
C ASP A 30 4.84 8.59 -3.60
N GLY A 31 4.22 7.63 -4.28
CA GLY A 31 3.81 6.35 -3.71
C GLY A 31 2.37 6.30 -3.20
N GLU A 32 1.50 7.24 -3.59
CA GLU A 32 0.08 7.20 -3.20
C GLU A 32 -0.65 6.00 -3.86
N PRO A 33 -1.42 5.20 -3.11
CA PRO A 33 -2.11 4.03 -3.62
C PRO A 33 -3.46 4.43 -4.23
N LEU A 34 -3.50 4.53 -5.56
CA LEU A 34 -4.73 4.81 -6.31
C LEU A 34 -5.09 3.58 -7.15
N ALA A 35 -5.74 2.60 -6.54
CA ALA A 35 -6.13 1.38 -7.24
C ALA A 35 -7.52 1.51 -7.88
N THR A 36 -8.44 2.27 -7.30
CA THR A 36 -9.86 2.30 -7.71
C THR A 36 -10.26 3.60 -8.41
N GLN A 37 -11.32 3.55 -9.23
CA GLN A 37 -11.91 4.75 -9.83
C GLN A 37 -12.28 5.81 -8.77
N GLY A 38 -12.77 5.38 -7.60
CA GLY A 38 -13.11 6.27 -6.49
C GLY A 38 -11.90 6.99 -5.92
N GLN A 39 -10.77 6.29 -5.76
CA GLN A 39 -9.51 6.88 -5.30
C GLN A 39 -8.96 7.88 -6.32
N PHE A 40 -8.97 7.56 -7.62
CA PHE A 40 -8.58 8.50 -8.67
C PHE A 40 -9.46 9.75 -8.69
N LEU A 41 -10.78 9.58 -8.58
CA LEU A 41 -11.70 10.72 -8.52
C LEU A 41 -11.41 11.59 -7.30
N ALA A 42 -11.22 11.00 -6.12
CA ALA A 42 -10.87 11.74 -4.91
C ALA A 42 -9.54 12.49 -5.06
N ALA A 43 -8.51 11.87 -5.64
CA ALA A 43 -7.22 12.50 -5.89
C ALA A 43 -7.31 13.67 -6.87
N ILE A 44 -8.09 13.52 -7.96
CA ILE A 44 -8.33 14.61 -8.91
C ILE A 44 -9.15 15.74 -8.30
N GLU A 45 -10.17 15.43 -7.48
CA GLU A 45 -10.94 16.46 -6.78
C GLU A 45 -10.09 17.23 -5.77
N ALA A 46 -9.20 16.54 -5.05
CA ALA A 46 -8.22 17.16 -4.17
C ALA A 46 -7.26 18.06 -4.96
N ALA A 47 -6.69 17.58 -6.06
CA ALA A 47 -5.84 18.38 -6.94
C ALA A 47 -6.57 19.61 -7.51
N TYR A 48 -7.87 19.49 -7.82
CA TYR A 48 -8.69 20.60 -8.27
C TYR A 48 -8.87 21.65 -7.17
N LEU A 49 -9.19 21.21 -5.95
CA LEU A 49 -9.31 22.09 -4.79
C LEU A 49 -7.99 22.82 -4.50
N GLU A 50 -6.88 22.10 -4.47
CA GLU A 50 -5.55 22.66 -4.22
C GLU A 50 -5.13 23.68 -5.29
N TRP A 51 -5.45 23.41 -6.56
CA TRP A 51 -5.04 24.27 -7.67
C TRP A 51 -5.96 25.48 -7.88
N LYS A 52 -7.27 25.30 -7.75
CA LYS A 52 -8.29 26.34 -8.00
C LYS A 52 -8.78 27.04 -6.74
N GLY A 53 -8.44 26.51 -5.56
CA GLY A 53 -8.91 27.01 -4.25
C GLY A 53 -10.42 26.81 -4.01
N LYS A 54 -11.10 25.99 -4.83
CA LYS A 54 -12.56 25.81 -4.79
C LYS A 54 -12.93 24.34 -4.97
N VAL A 55 -13.97 23.91 -4.27
CA VAL A 55 -14.54 22.56 -4.44
C VAL A 55 -15.17 22.44 -5.83
N PRO A 56 -15.00 21.32 -6.54
CA PRO A 56 -15.64 21.10 -7.83
C PRO A 56 -17.17 21.18 -7.71
N THR A 57 -17.82 21.88 -8.66
CA THR A 57 -19.28 21.88 -8.76
C THR A 57 -19.77 20.49 -9.22
N PRO A 58 -21.06 20.14 -9.04
CA PRO A 58 -21.59 18.84 -9.48
C PRO A 58 -21.37 18.55 -10.98
N GLY A 59 -21.44 19.57 -11.84
CA GLY A 59 -21.15 19.45 -13.27
C GLY A 59 -19.69 19.10 -13.55
N VAL A 60 -18.78 19.80 -12.88
CA VAL A 60 -17.34 19.53 -12.94
C VAL A 60 -17.02 18.13 -12.42
N ARG A 61 -17.57 17.75 -11.26
CA ARG A 61 -17.40 16.40 -10.70
C ARG A 61 -17.87 15.31 -11.66
N ARG A 62 -19.00 15.50 -12.34
CA ARG A 62 -19.50 14.55 -13.35
C ARG A 62 -18.52 14.43 -14.53
N HIS A 63 -18.00 15.56 -15.00
CA HIS A 63 -17.00 15.59 -16.06
C HIS A 63 -15.70 14.88 -15.65
N LEU A 64 -15.17 15.19 -14.47
CA LEU A 64 -13.96 14.56 -13.92
C LEU A 64 -14.13 13.05 -13.76
N ARG A 65 -15.27 12.60 -13.24
CA ARG A 65 -15.58 11.15 -13.12
C ARG A 65 -15.57 10.45 -14.46
N HIS A 66 -16.22 11.04 -15.48
CA HIS A 66 -16.21 10.49 -16.82
C HIS A 66 -14.79 10.41 -17.38
N HIS A 67 -13.99 11.46 -17.16
CA HIS A 67 -12.63 11.52 -17.65
C HIS A 67 -11.68 10.54 -16.94
N VAL A 68 -11.80 10.36 -15.61
CA VAL A 68 -11.10 9.30 -14.86
C VAL A 68 -11.38 7.93 -15.44
N ARG A 69 -12.66 7.63 -15.65
CA ARG A 69 -13.08 6.35 -16.23
C ARG A 69 -12.46 6.16 -17.60
N GLN A 70 -12.56 7.15 -18.47
CA GLN A 70 -12.01 7.09 -19.82
C GLN A 70 -10.50 6.83 -19.81
N VAL A 71 -9.73 7.60 -19.06
CA VAL A 71 -8.27 7.46 -19.01
C VAL A 71 -7.85 6.08 -18.48
N ASN A 72 -8.49 5.60 -17.42
CA ASN A 72 -8.15 4.30 -16.83
C ASN A 72 -8.63 3.12 -17.68
N GLU A 73 -9.66 3.28 -18.51
CA GLU A 73 -10.12 2.23 -19.45
C GLU A 73 -9.32 2.21 -20.75
N GLU A 74 -8.87 3.37 -21.24
CA GLU A 74 -8.11 3.49 -22.48
C GLU A 74 -6.62 3.16 -22.29
N ARG A 75 -6.03 3.53 -21.14
CA ARG A 75 -4.60 3.36 -20.84
C ARG A 75 -4.37 2.96 -19.39
N PRO A 76 -4.85 1.77 -18.96
CA PRO A 76 -4.69 1.30 -17.59
C PRO A 76 -3.21 1.20 -17.15
N GLU A 77 -2.29 0.97 -18.07
CA GLU A 77 -0.85 0.90 -17.83
C GLU A 77 -0.22 2.24 -17.42
N THR A 78 -0.85 3.38 -17.72
CA THR A 78 -0.26 4.71 -17.46
C THR A 78 -0.36 5.11 -16.00
N TYR A 79 -1.56 5.08 -15.43
CA TYR A 79 -1.83 5.56 -14.07
C TYR A 79 -2.27 4.45 -13.13
N LEU A 80 -3.18 3.60 -13.61
CA LEU A 80 -3.81 2.58 -12.79
C LEU A 80 -2.81 1.49 -12.37
N ALA A 81 -1.95 1.03 -13.28
CA ALA A 81 -0.88 0.07 -12.96
C ALA A 81 0.04 0.59 -11.84
N LEU A 82 0.46 1.86 -11.91
CA LEU A 82 1.30 2.49 -10.90
C LEU A 82 0.57 2.61 -9.55
N GLY A 83 -0.71 3.01 -9.57
CA GLY A 83 -1.51 3.11 -8.36
C GLY A 83 -1.78 1.75 -7.69
N VAL A 84 -1.98 0.69 -8.48
CA VAL A 84 -2.07 -0.70 -7.98
C VAL A 84 -0.71 -1.15 -7.43
N GLN A 85 0.40 -0.85 -8.12
CA GLN A 85 1.74 -1.16 -7.60
C GLN A 85 1.96 -0.50 -6.24
N ASN A 86 1.63 0.78 -6.08
CA ASN A 86 1.74 1.47 -4.81
C ASN A 86 0.89 0.81 -3.71
N ALA A 87 -0.33 0.37 -4.04
CA ALA A 87 -1.18 -0.37 -3.11
C ALA A 87 -0.55 -1.70 -2.68
N VAL A 88 0.05 -2.45 -3.62
CA VAL A 88 0.78 -3.70 -3.33
C VAL A 88 2.00 -3.43 -2.46
N GLN A 89 2.76 -2.38 -2.74
CA GLN A 89 3.92 -1.98 -1.94
C GLN A 89 3.54 -1.69 -0.48
N GLN A 90 2.48 -0.92 -0.28
CA GLN A 90 2.00 -0.59 1.06
C GLN A 90 1.43 -1.79 1.80
N ALA A 91 0.64 -2.63 1.13
CA ALA A 91 0.10 -3.86 1.71
C ALA A 91 1.23 -4.82 2.12
N PHE A 92 2.26 -4.97 1.28
CA PHE A 92 3.42 -5.78 1.59
C PHE A 92 4.22 -5.21 2.76
N ALA A 93 4.49 -3.91 2.78
CA ALA A 93 5.19 -3.24 3.88
C ALA A 93 4.44 -3.40 5.21
N HIS A 94 3.12 -3.26 5.20
CA HIS A 94 2.28 -3.53 6.37
C HIS A 94 2.34 -5.01 6.81
N GLY A 95 2.40 -5.96 5.87
CA GLY A 95 2.63 -7.37 6.15
C GLY A 95 3.99 -7.63 6.81
N VAL A 96 5.06 -7.05 6.27
CA VAL A 96 6.41 -7.10 6.85
C VAL A 96 6.40 -6.54 8.28
N GLN A 97 5.71 -5.43 8.50
CA GLN A 97 5.57 -4.81 9.81
C GLN A 97 4.81 -5.69 10.81
N SER A 98 3.60 -6.12 10.46
CA SER A 98 2.72 -6.90 11.33
C SER A 98 3.31 -8.26 11.70
N LEU A 99 4.05 -8.88 10.79
CA LEU A 99 4.74 -10.15 11.02
C LEU A 99 6.15 -9.96 11.60
N HIS A 100 6.60 -8.72 11.77
CA HIS A 100 7.95 -8.33 12.18
C HIS A 100 9.04 -9.07 11.42
N TRP A 101 8.96 -9.06 10.09
CA TRP A 101 9.97 -9.68 9.24
C TRP A 101 11.26 -8.88 9.28
N GLU A 102 12.36 -9.59 9.54
CA GLU A 102 13.71 -9.04 9.40
C GLU A 102 14.13 -9.06 7.93
N VAL A 103 15.18 -8.29 7.59
CA VAL A 103 15.68 -8.14 6.22
C VAL A 103 15.91 -9.49 5.54
N ALA A 104 16.55 -10.45 6.21
CA ALA A 104 16.80 -11.79 5.67
C ALA A 104 15.50 -12.53 5.29
N ARG A 105 14.43 -12.33 6.06
CA ARG A 105 13.13 -12.96 5.78
C ARG A 105 12.42 -12.29 4.61
N VAL A 106 12.55 -10.96 4.49
CA VAL A 106 12.05 -10.21 3.33
C VAL A 106 12.78 -10.63 2.05
N GLU A 107 14.11 -10.79 2.10
CA GLU A 107 14.92 -11.27 0.97
C GLU A 107 14.55 -12.70 0.56
N GLN A 108 14.37 -13.59 1.54
CA GLN A 108 14.07 -14.99 1.29
C GLN A 108 12.65 -15.23 0.74
N TYR A 109 11.64 -14.56 1.31
CA TYR A 109 10.23 -14.87 1.02
C TYR A 109 9.46 -13.75 0.32
N GLY A 110 10.01 -12.54 0.23
CA GLY A 110 9.26 -11.36 -0.23
C GLY A 110 8.70 -11.53 -1.64
N ALA A 111 9.54 -11.88 -2.61
CA ALA A 111 9.12 -12.02 -3.99
C ALA A 111 8.06 -13.12 -4.17
N ALA A 112 8.24 -14.27 -3.50
CA ALA A 112 7.27 -15.36 -3.53
C ALA A 112 5.94 -14.93 -2.91
N SER A 113 5.97 -14.22 -1.78
CA SER A 113 4.76 -13.78 -1.08
C SER A 113 3.94 -12.78 -1.91
N ILE A 114 4.61 -11.83 -2.58
CA ILE A 114 3.95 -10.89 -3.48
C ILE A 114 3.36 -11.62 -4.69
N ARG A 115 4.10 -12.55 -5.30
CA ARG A 115 3.57 -13.34 -6.43
C ARG A 115 2.35 -14.15 -6.01
N THR A 116 2.40 -14.84 -4.87
CA THR A 116 1.25 -15.58 -4.34
C THR A 116 0.06 -14.65 -4.12
N PHE A 117 0.27 -13.46 -3.56
CA PHE A 117 -0.79 -12.46 -3.39
C PHE A 117 -1.42 -12.03 -4.72
N LEU A 118 -0.61 -11.74 -5.74
CA LEU A 118 -1.10 -11.35 -7.07
C LEU A 118 -1.87 -12.48 -7.80
N HIS A 119 -1.62 -13.74 -7.44
CA HIS A 119 -2.32 -14.91 -8.00
C HIS A 119 -3.55 -15.33 -7.18
N GLN A 120 -3.86 -14.66 -6.07
CA GLN A 120 -5.11 -14.92 -5.36
C GLN A 120 -6.29 -14.57 -6.26
N GLU A 121 -7.30 -15.44 -6.31
CA GLU A 121 -8.46 -15.34 -7.22
C GLU A 121 -9.04 -13.92 -7.25
N GLN A 122 -9.32 -13.32 -6.10
CA GLN A 122 -9.87 -11.97 -6.01
C GLN A 122 -8.97 -10.88 -6.60
N VAL A 123 -7.64 -11.02 -6.46
CA VAL A 123 -6.67 -10.04 -6.98
C VAL A 123 -6.47 -10.27 -8.48
N ALA A 124 -6.38 -11.52 -8.92
CA ALA A 124 -6.30 -11.86 -10.34
C ALA A 124 -7.55 -11.39 -11.09
N ASP A 125 -8.75 -11.64 -10.55
CA ASP A 125 -10.02 -11.18 -11.10
C ASP A 125 -10.07 -9.66 -11.18
N TYR A 126 -9.59 -8.97 -10.15
CA TYR A 126 -9.47 -7.51 -10.15
C TYR A 126 -8.57 -7.00 -11.27
N LEU A 127 -7.38 -7.57 -11.43
CA LEU A 127 -6.43 -7.18 -12.48
C LEU A 127 -7.03 -7.43 -13.87
N VAL A 128 -7.67 -8.58 -14.08
CA VAL A 128 -8.35 -8.93 -15.33
C VAL A 128 -9.51 -7.98 -15.63
N ALA A 129 -10.36 -7.69 -14.65
CA ALA A 129 -11.50 -6.77 -14.80
C ALA A 129 -11.06 -5.36 -15.21
N HIS A 130 -9.84 -4.96 -14.81
CA HIS A 130 -9.24 -3.67 -15.12
C HIS A 130 -8.23 -3.70 -16.28
N ARG A 131 -8.12 -4.82 -17.01
CA ARG A 131 -7.18 -5.01 -18.15
C ARG A 131 -5.72 -4.76 -17.77
N LEU A 132 -5.34 -5.07 -16.55
CA LEU A 132 -3.98 -5.00 -16.06
C LEU A 132 -3.35 -6.38 -16.09
N ASP A 133 -2.17 -6.48 -16.71
CA ASP A 133 -1.31 -7.64 -16.51
C ASP A 133 -0.57 -7.50 -15.17
N ALA A 134 -0.51 -8.58 -14.39
CA ALA A 134 0.31 -8.68 -13.19
C ALA A 134 1.81 -8.40 -13.47
N ALA A 135 2.26 -8.60 -14.71
CA ALA A 135 3.61 -8.23 -15.16
C ALA A 135 3.92 -6.73 -15.05
N HIS A 136 2.91 -5.86 -14.98
CA HIS A 136 3.11 -4.42 -14.75
C HIS A 136 3.44 -4.08 -13.29
N ILE A 137 3.30 -5.04 -12.36
CA ILE A 137 3.63 -4.84 -10.96
C ILE A 137 5.09 -5.27 -10.74
N ASP A 138 5.98 -4.30 -10.50
CA ASP A 138 7.38 -4.59 -10.19
C ASP A 138 7.51 -5.19 -8.79
N VAL A 139 7.54 -6.53 -8.75
CA VAL A 139 7.73 -7.33 -7.53
C VAL A 139 9.04 -6.95 -6.83
N HIS A 140 10.12 -6.66 -7.57
CA HIS A 140 11.41 -6.31 -6.98
C HIS A 140 11.40 -4.93 -6.34
N ALA A 141 10.72 -3.94 -6.96
CA ALA A 141 10.47 -2.66 -6.32
C ALA A 141 9.70 -2.82 -5.00
N CYS A 142 8.68 -3.68 -4.97
CA CYS A 142 7.91 -3.97 -3.77
C CYS A 142 8.76 -4.61 -2.66
N VAL A 143 9.59 -5.59 -2.99
CA VAL A 143 10.52 -6.20 -2.03
C VAL A 143 11.52 -5.17 -1.50
N ARG A 144 12.11 -4.33 -2.37
CA ARG A 144 13.03 -3.25 -1.95
C ARG A 144 12.37 -2.27 -0.98
N HIS A 145 11.11 -1.91 -1.22
CA HIS A 145 10.35 -1.05 -0.32
C HIS A 145 10.17 -1.71 1.07
N GLY A 146 9.75 -2.97 1.11
CA GLY A 146 9.64 -3.73 2.36
C GLY A 146 10.98 -3.91 3.11
N MET A 147 12.09 -4.10 2.37
CA MET A 147 13.43 -4.16 2.96
C MET A 147 13.84 -2.83 3.60
N SER A 148 13.52 -1.70 2.95
CA SER A 148 13.79 -0.37 3.51
C SER A 148 13.11 -0.21 4.87
N TRP A 149 11.86 -0.65 4.98
CA TRP A 149 11.13 -0.62 6.25
C TRP A 149 11.80 -1.49 7.32
N ALA A 150 12.18 -2.72 6.99
CA ALA A 150 12.81 -3.66 7.93
C ALA A 150 14.19 -3.17 8.41
N LYS A 151 14.93 -2.44 7.56
CA LYS A 151 16.21 -1.80 7.94
C LYS A 151 16.00 -0.65 8.93
N SER A 152 14.95 0.15 8.74
CA SER A 152 14.62 1.26 9.63
C SER A 152 14.03 0.81 10.97
N ASN A 153 13.53 -0.43 11.06
CA ASN A 153 12.87 -0.98 12.24
C ASN A 153 13.46 -2.33 12.64
N PRO A 154 14.76 -2.40 12.98
CA PRO A 154 15.37 -3.65 13.39
C PRO A 154 14.68 -4.16 14.66
N ARG A 155 14.37 -5.45 14.71
CA ARG A 155 13.86 -6.06 15.95
C ARG A 155 14.83 -5.75 17.09
N PRO A 156 14.33 -5.31 18.26
CA PRO A 156 15.18 -5.14 19.41
C PRO A 156 15.84 -6.49 19.71
N LYS A 157 17.17 -6.53 19.66
CA LYS A 157 17.93 -7.70 20.12
C LYS A 157 17.49 -7.95 21.56
N ILE A 158 16.75 -9.03 21.81
CA ILE A 158 16.45 -9.46 23.16
C ILE A 158 17.81 -9.70 23.80
N ALA A 159 18.27 -8.74 24.61
CA ALA A 159 19.48 -8.87 25.38
C ALA A 159 19.29 -10.13 26.21
N ASN A 160 20.13 -11.12 25.92
CA ASN A 160 20.12 -12.43 26.53
C ASN A 160 20.25 -12.21 28.04
N ARG A 161 19.11 -12.20 28.75
CA ARG A 161 19.05 -12.01 30.20
C ARG A 161 19.72 -13.26 30.75
N LYS A 162 21.01 -13.12 31.10
CA LYS A 162 21.81 -14.15 31.76
C LYS A 162 20.92 -14.77 32.82
N ARG A 163 20.49 -16.02 32.60
CA ARG A 163 19.86 -16.82 33.65
C ARG A 163 20.89 -16.87 34.78
N GLN A 164 20.66 -16.12 35.85
CA GLN A 164 21.40 -16.33 37.08
C GLN A 164 21.17 -17.80 37.46
N PRO A 165 22.21 -18.62 37.64
CA PRO A 165 22.03 -19.94 38.18
C PRO A 165 21.49 -19.77 39.60
N THR A 166 20.25 -20.21 39.82
CA THR A 166 19.72 -20.45 41.15
C THR A 166 20.69 -21.38 41.85
N LYS A 167 21.39 -20.85 42.85
CA LYS A 167 22.34 -21.56 43.70
C LYS A 167 21.61 -22.77 44.29
N ALA A 168 21.94 -23.95 43.79
CA ALA A 168 21.50 -25.20 44.38
C ALA A 168 22.01 -25.27 45.82
N MET A 169 21.08 -25.25 46.77
CA MET A 169 21.35 -25.53 48.17
C MET A 169 20.78 -26.93 48.44
N LEU A 170 21.70 -27.89 48.58
CA LEU A 170 21.49 -29.27 48.99
C LEU A 170 22.60 -29.58 50.03
N PRO A 171 22.53 -30.65 50.84
CA PRO A 171 21.50 -30.94 51.86
C PRO A 171 22.13 -31.59 53.12
N GLN A 172 21.82 -31.18 54.35
CA GLN A 172 22.23 -31.90 55.60
C GLN A 172 21.18 -31.53 56.69
N ASP A 173 20.54 -32.39 57.47
CA ASP A 173 20.85 -33.74 57.94
C ASP A 173 19.58 -34.46 58.47
N ALA A 174 19.71 -35.79 58.62
CA ALA A 174 19.11 -36.66 59.66
C ALA A 174 17.63 -37.13 59.56
N CYS A 175 17.49 -38.37 59.08
CA CYS A 175 16.63 -39.44 59.66
C CYS A 175 16.98 -39.66 61.18
N PRO A 176 16.20 -40.40 62.01
CA PRO A 176 15.52 -41.63 61.60
C PRO A 176 14.24 -42.09 62.37
N THR A 177 13.57 -43.07 61.76
CA THR A 177 12.74 -44.18 62.28
C THR A 177 11.83 -44.01 63.52
N GLY A 178 10.58 -44.45 63.37
CA GLY A 178 9.75 -44.93 64.49
C GLY A 178 8.40 -45.52 64.08
N SER A 179 8.33 -46.86 64.13
CA SER A 179 7.22 -47.77 64.56
C SER A 179 5.75 -47.49 64.12
N ARG A 180 5.05 -48.37 63.40
CA ARG A 180 4.51 -49.74 63.69
C ARG A 180 3.20 -49.74 64.52
N VAL A 181 2.21 -50.53 64.05
CA VAL A 181 0.98 -51.05 64.72
C VAL A 181 -0.12 -49.98 64.94
N VAL A 182 -1.41 -50.13 64.58
CA VAL A 182 -2.35 -51.27 64.51
C VAL A 182 -3.25 -51.11 63.28
#